data_AF-A0A7V3RZT0-F1
#
_entry.id   AF-A0A7V3RZT0-F1
#
_cell.length_a   1.000
_cell.length_b   1.000
_cell.length_c   1.000
_cell.angle_alpha   90.00
_cell.angle_beta   90.00
_cell.angle_gamma   90.00
#
_symmetry.space_group_name_H-M   'P 1'
#
loop_
_entity.id
_entity.type
_entity.pdbx_description
1 polymer ?
#
loop_
_entity_poly.entity_id
_entity_poly.type
_entity_poly.pdbx_seq_one_letter_code
_entity_poly.pdbx_strand_id
1 'polypeptide(L)'
;MSESEKRPPEKECRRCGHCCQPYFSLYVSEEDEARWQKELREDILRQLRFERENIIWRNDQPVNIKTGETVRRCHWLKKSSDGTTLCAIHDTKPKICKDYTPGGSELCVQYRRVRDYIIGIDLHGTLLEPGEKFPEELAVPVAQELDRLKSKALLWLCTGNDLSFVDKKIPASILEMLDGYVLETGCSLSRDRRTEEVITSADEQHVIKELEQMLRGMNFPELDYFAHRLTTISMFTKNPRQFFHKVKAVVDRTEYQARVSVTYSSVAVDILPRGYDKFRGLYAVSEGRKTIGVA
;
A
#
# COMPACT_ATOMS: atom_id res chain seq x y z
N MET A 1 -10.12 28.00 -12.12
CA MET A 1 -11.44 27.35 -11.98
C MET A 1 -11.70 26.59 -13.28
N SER A 2 -11.95 25.29 -13.36
CA SER A 2 -12.17 24.22 -12.38
C SER A 2 -11.96 22.88 -13.10
N GLU A 3 -10.91 22.14 -12.76
CA GLU A 3 -10.91 20.69 -12.97
C GLU A 3 -11.49 20.12 -11.69
N SER A 4 -12.75 19.68 -11.76
CA SER A 4 -13.45 19.07 -10.65
C SER A 4 -12.62 17.91 -10.12
N GLU A 5 -12.09 18.06 -8.90
CA GLU A 5 -11.63 16.95 -8.08
C GLU A 5 -12.75 15.91 -8.06
N LYS A 6 -12.60 14.85 -8.87
CA LYS A 6 -13.52 13.71 -8.83
C LYS A 6 -13.40 13.15 -7.42
N ARG A 7 -14.39 13.44 -6.57
CA ARG A 7 -14.47 12.83 -5.25
C ARG A 7 -14.31 11.33 -5.44
N PRO A 8 -13.46 10.66 -4.62
CA PRO A 8 -13.36 9.22 -4.67
C PRO A 8 -14.75 8.60 -4.51
N PRO A 9 -15.04 7.47 -5.17
CA PRO A 9 -16.34 6.83 -5.09
C PRO A 9 -16.73 6.59 -3.62
N GLU A 10 -17.99 6.86 -3.30
CA GLU A 10 -18.52 6.61 -1.95
C GLU A 10 -18.33 5.13 -1.60
N LYS A 11 -17.69 4.89 -0.45
CA LYS A 11 -17.44 3.52 0.02
C LYS A 11 -18.72 2.97 0.63
N GLU A 12 -19.07 1.74 0.29
CA GLU A 12 -20.16 1.03 0.95
C GLU A 12 -19.76 0.51 2.34
N CYS A 13 -20.70 0.49 3.27
CA CYS A 13 -20.45 -0.02 4.62
C CYS A 13 -20.28 -1.56 4.59
N ARG A 14 -19.10 -2.06 4.98
CA ARG A 14 -18.82 -3.51 5.08
C ARG A 14 -19.56 -4.23 6.21
N ARG A 15 -20.35 -3.52 7.02
CA ARG A 15 -21.09 -4.09 8.17
C ARG A 15 -20.21 -4.90 9.14
N CYS A 16 -18.95 -4.49 9.30
CA CYS A 16 -17.98 -5.15 10.20
C CYS A 16 -18.20 -4.84 11.69
N GLY A 17 -18.94 -3.77 12.00
CA GLY A 17 -19.25 -3.34 13.37
C GLY A 17 -18.12 -2.60 14.10
N HIS A 18 -16.96 -2.37 13.47
CA HIS A 18 -15.80 -1.76 14.12
C HIS A 18 -16.04 -0.29 14.50
N CYS A 19 -16.61 0.50 13.59
CA CYS A 19 -17.01 1.89 13.88
C CYS A 19 -18.28 1.99 14.73
N CYS A 20 -18.98 0.87 14.98
CA CYS A 20 -20.16 0.79 15.82
C CYS A 20 -19.82 0.35 17.26
N GLN A 21 -18.54 0.42 17.65
CA GLN A 21 -18.08 0.05 18.98
C GLN A 21 -18.27 1.10 20.08
N PRO A 22 -18.20 2.42 19.81
CA PRO A 22 -18.41 3.40 20.87
C PRO A 22 -19.85 3.28 21.39
N TYR A 23 -20.03 3.48 22.70
CA TYR A 23 -21.33 3.33 23.34
C TYR A 23 -22.30 4.42 22.88
N PHE A 24 -23.58 4.07 22.88
CA PHE A 24 -24.62 4.74 22.11
C PHE A 24 -24.87 6.18 22.57
N SER A 25 -24.81 6.44 23.88
CA SER A 25 -25.18 7.74 24.46
C SER A 25 -24.27 8.92 24.09
N LEU A 26 -23.02 8.67 23.66
CA LEU A 26 -22.11 9.75 23.19
C LEU A 26 -22.56 10.42 21.90
N TYR A 27 -23.43 9.75 21.17
CA TYR A 27 -23.81 10.09 19.80
C TYR A 27 -25.23 10.61 19.68
N VAL A 28 -25.91 10.77 20.82
CA VAL A 28 -27.31 11.18 20.88
C VAL A 28 -27.39 12.69 21.10
N SER A 29 -27.97 13.39 20.13
CA SER A 29 -28.34 14.79 20.27
C SER A 29 -29.69 14.95 20.99
N GLU A 30 -30.00 16.15 21.48
CA GLU A 30 -31.32 16.47 22.03
C GLU A 30 -32.43 16.28 20.98
N GLU A 31 -32.14 16.54 19.71
CA GLU A 31 -33.07 16.31 18.58
C GLU A 31 -33.39 14.82 18.39
N ASP A 32 -32.40 13.95 18.56
CA ASP A 32 -32.61 12.50 18.52
C ASP A 32 -33.50 12.04 19.68
N GLU A 33 -33.27 12.57 20.88
CA GLU A 33 -34.07 12.25 22.07
C GLU A 33 -35.52 12.73 21.92
N ALA A 34 -35.72 13.97 21.48
CA ALA A 34 -37.04 14.53 21.23
C ALA A 34 -37.80 13.76 20.13
N ARG A 35 -37.09 13.28 19.10
CA ARG A 35 -37.67 12.41 18.08
C ARG A 35 -38.14 11.09 18.68
N TRP A 36 -37.30 10.40 19.46
CA TRP A 36 -37.66 9.12 20.06
C TRP A 36 -38.80 9.21 21.09
N GLN A 37 -38.93 10.34 21.78
CA GLN A 37 -40.11 10.63 22.63
C GLN A 37 -41.39 10.69 21.80
N LYS A 38 -41.36 11.40 20.65
CA LYS A 38 -42.52 11.47 19.73
C LYS A 38 -42.84 10.13 19.08
N GLU A 39 -41.82 9.33 18.77
CA GLU A 39 -41.95 7.97 18.22
C GLU A 39 -42.33 6.92 19.28
N LEU A 40 -42.47 7.32 20.56
CA LEU A 40 -42.76 6.44 21.70
C LEU A 40 -41.75 5.27 21.84
N ARG A 41 -40.48 5.52 21.51
CA ARG A 41 -39.37 4.56 21.58
C ARG A 41 -38.77 4.46 22.97
N GLU A 42 -39.59 4.05 23.93
CA GLU A 42 -39.18 3.89 25.34
C GLU A 42 -38.06 2.87 25.55
N ASP A 43 -37.90 1.90 24.63
CA ASP A 43 -36.77 0.98 24.60
C ASP A 43 -35.44 1.73 24.42
N ILE A 44 -35.42 2.69 23.50
CA ILE A 44 -34.24 3.53 23.22
C ILE A 44 -33.98 4.50 24.38
N LEU A 45 -35.02 5.20 24.83
CA LEU A 45 -34.91 6.21 25.89
C LEU A 45 -34.45 5.58 27.22
N ARG A 46 -34.94 4.38 27.56
CA ARG A 46 -34.50 3.66 28.75
C ARG A 46 -33.03 3.28 28.68
N GLN A 47 -32.57 2.76 27.54
CA GLN A 47 -31.16 2.42 27.35
C GLN A 47 -30.26 3.66 27.42
N LEU A 48 -30.71 4.79 26.85
CA LEU A 48 -29.99 6.07 26.91
C LEU A 48 -29.81 6.54 28.36
N ARG A 49 -30.89 6.55 29.16
CA ARG A 49 -30.85 6.90 30.59
C ARG A 49 -29.90 5.98 31.34
N PHE A 50 -30.03 4.66 31.12
CA PHE A 50 -29.14 3.67 31.72
C PHE A 50 -27.66 3.96 31.41
N GLU A 51 -27.30 4.22 30.15
CA GLU A 51 -25.91 4.49 29.79
C GLU A 51 -25.38 5.78 30.42
N ARG A 52 -26.17 6.87 30.42
CA ARG A 52 -25.77 8.15 31.03
C ARG A 52 -25.54 8.05 32.54
N GLU A 53 -26.31 7.21 33.23
CA GLU A 53 -26.21 7.02 34.68
C GLU A 53 -25.13 6.02 35.11
N ASN A 54 -24.82 5.03 34.26
CA ASN A 54 -24.03 3.86 34.67
C ASN A 54 -22.68 3.74 33.95
N ILE A 55 -22.43 4.48 32.86
CA ILE A 55 -21.20 4.38 32.07
C ILE A 55 -20.37 5.66 32.21
N ILE A 56 -19.13 5.54 32.65
CA ILE A 56 -18.16 6.64 32.75
C ILE A 56 -16.90 6.36 31.94
N TRP A 57 -16.14 7.40 31.59
CA TRP A 57 -14.82 7.26 30.98
C TRP A 57 -13.74 7.11 32.06
N ARG A 58 -12.95 6.03 31.97
CA ARG A 58 -11.79 5.78 32.82
C ARG A 58 -10.66 5.20 31.98
N ASN A 59 -9.48 5.82 32.01
CA ASN A 59 -8.30 5.38 31.24
C ASN A 59 -8.62 5.15 29.75
N ASP A 60 -9.23 6.13 29.09
CA ASP A 60 -9.63 6.08 27.68
C ASP A 60 -10.57 4.92 27.31
N GLN A 61 -11.33 4.40 28.28
CA GLN A 61 -12.32 3.37 28.05
C GLN A 61 -13.66 3.68 28.76
N PRO A 62 -14.80 3.37 28.14
CA PRO A 62 -16.08 3.41 28.82
C PRO A 62 -16.24 2.20 29.76
N VAL A 63 -16.53 2.47 31.01
CA VAL A 63 -16.64 1.46 32.07
C VAL A 63 -18.00 1.57 32.74
N ASN A 64 -18.65 0.42 32.94
CA ASN A 64 -19.85 0.33 33.76
C ASN A 64 -19.46 0.44 35.25
N ILE A 65 -19.95 1.47 35.95
CA ILE A 65 -19.58 1.73 37.34
C ILE A 65 -20.06 0.65 38.33
N LYS A 66 -21.11 -0.10 37.98
CA LYS A 66 -21.66 -1.15 38.85
C LYS A 66 -20.88 -2.45 38.72
N THR A 67 -20.46 -2.81 37.51
CA THR A 67 -19.78 -4.10 37.25
C THR A 67 -18.26 -3.96 37.13
N GLY A 68 -17.75 -2.75 36.90
CA GLY A 68 -16.34 -2.51 36.58
C GLY A 68 -15.94 -2.93 35.16
N GLU A 69 -16.87 -3.41 34.33
CA GLU A 69 -16.58 -3.94 33.01
C GLU A 69 -16.50 -2.85 31.94
N THR A 70 -15.57 -3.00 31.00
CA THR A 70 -15.47 -2.14 29.80
C THR A 70 -16.63 -2.41 28.84
N VAL A 71 -17.33 -1.34 28.44
CA VAL A 71 -18.36 -1.40 27.41
C VAL A 71 -17.72 -1.37 26.03
N ARG A 72 -17.54 -2.55 25.42
CA ARG A 72 -16.79 -2.67 24.16
C ARG A 72 -17.59 -2.45 22.88
N ARG A 73 -18.93 -2.42 22.96
CA ARG A 73 -19.80 -2.36 21.77
C ARG A 73 -21.09 -1.61 22.07
N CYS A 74 -21.64 -0.94 21.05
CA CYS A 74 -22.98 -0.37 21.11
C CYS A 74 -24.04 -1.45 21.41
N HIS A 75 -24.97 -1.13 22.31
CA HIS A 75 -26.07 -2.00 22.74
C HIS A 75 -26.92 -2.53 21.56
N TRP A 76 -27.13 -1.66 20.56
CA TRP A 76 -27.98 -1.94 19.41
C TRP A 76 -27.28 -2.77 18.32
N LEU A 77 -25.99 -3.08 18.47
CA LEU A 77 -25.24 -3.86 17.50
C LEU A 77 -25.57 -5.35 17.64
N LYS A 78 -26.12 -5.97 16.60
CA LYS A 78 -26.44 -7.40 16.53
C LYS A 78 -25.56 -8.09 15.49
N LYS A 79 -25.18 -9.34 15.76
CA LYS A 79 -24.50 -10.19 14.79
C LYS A 79 -25.53 -10.98 14.00
N SER A 80 -25.31 -11.06 12.69
CA SER A 80 -26.09 -11.88 11.75
C SER A 80 -25.44 -13.27 11.63
N SER A 81 -26.20 -14.23 11.09
CA SER A 81 -25.71 -15.60 10.86
C SER A 81 -24.54 -15.69 9.88
N ASP A 82 -24.47 -14.75 8.92
CA ASP A 82 -23.40 -14.64 7.93
C ASP A 82 -22.12 -13.96 8.47
N GLY A 83 -22.07 -13.65 9.78
CA GLY A 83 -20.93 -12.98 10.41
C GLY A 83 -20.92 -11.45 10.28
N THR A 84 -21.84 -10.86 9.52
CA THR A 84 -21.99 -9.40 9.43
C THR A 84 -22.71 -8.83 10.65
N THR A 85 -22.66 -7.51 10.83
CA THR A 85 -23.38 -6.81 11.89
C THR A 85 -24.54 -5.98 11.37
N LEU A 86 -25.56 -5.83 12.21
CA LEU A 86 -26.77 -5.05 11.98
C LEU A 86 -27.00 -4.12 13.18
N CYS A 87 -27.65 -2.99 12.93
CA CYS A 87 -28.13 -2.10 13.97
C CYS A 87 -29.62 -2.38 14.21
N ALA A 88 -29.99 -2.76 15.43
CA ALA A 88 -31.37 -3.07 15.78
C ALA A 88 -32.32 -1.86 15.73
N ILE A 89 -31.77 -0.64 15.71
CA ILE A 89 -32.54 0.61 15.56
C ILE A 89 -32.26 1.28 14.21
N HIS A 90 -32.05 0.48 13.15
CA HIS A 90 -31.51 0.98 11.89
C HIS A 90 -32.26 2.20 11.33
N ASP A 91 -33.58 2.17 11.41
CA ASP A 91 -34.46 3.17 10.79
C ASP A 91 -34.57 4.47 11.60
N THR A 92 -34.19 4.44 12.88
CA THR A 92 -34.25 5.62 13.78
C THR A 92 -32.92 5.86 14.51
N LYS A 93 -31.79 5.51 13.87
CA LYS A 93 -30.46 5.76 14.41
C LYS A 93 -30.26 7.24 14.77
N PRO A 94 -29.37 7.55 15.74
CA PRO A 94 -28.94 8.92 15.98
C PRO A 94 -28.39 9.57 14.71
N LYS A 95 -28.53 10.89 14.59
CA LYS A 95 -28.10 11.65 13.41
C LYS A 95 -26.64 11.38 13.02
N ILE A 96 -25.72 11.39 13.98
CA ILE A 96 -24.28 11.15 13.70
C ILE A 96 -24.01 9.74 13.14
N CYS A 97 -24.80 8.73 13.53
CA CYS A 97 -24.70 7.39 12.98
C CYS A 97 -25.35 7.27 11.60
N LYS A 98 -26.40 8.05 11.34
CA LYS A 98 -27.07 8.14 10.03
C LYS A 98 -26.19 8.84 8.99
N ASP A 99 -25.51 9.90 9.40
CA ASP A 99 -24.64 10.72 8.56
C ASP A 99 -23.22 10.11 8.42
N TYR A 100 -22.95 8.98 9.07
CA TYR A 100 -21.65 8.33 9.05
C TYR A 100 -21.28 7.84 7.64
N THR A 101 -20.20 8.39 7.10
CA THR A 101 -19.67 7.99 5.78
C THR A 101 -18.59 6.91 5.93
N PRO A 102 -18.73 5.71 5.32
CA PRO A 102 -17.72 4.67 5.41
C PRO A 102 -16.34 5.14 4.93
N GLY A 103 -15.32 4.92 5.77
CA GLY A 103 -13.95 5.37 5.52
C GLY A 103 -13.68 6.84 5.83
N GLY A 104 -14.65 7.59 6.38
CA GLY A 104 -14.49 8.99 6.76
C GLY A 104 -13.93 9.23 8.18
N SER A 105 -13.76 8.18 8.99
CA SER A 105 -13.27 8.26 10.37
C SER A 105 -12.29 7.12 10.67
N GLU A 106 -11.26 7.38 11.49
CA GLU A 106 -10.25 6.40 11.96
C GLU A 106 -10.85 5.12 12.58
N LEU A 107 -12.11 5.18 13.04
CA LEU A 107 -12.85 4.03 13.54
C LEU A 107 -13.29 3.05 12.44
N CYS A 108 -13.25 3.46 11.17
CA CYS A 108 -13.61 2.60 10.05
C CYS A 108 -12.44 1.72 9.62
N VAL A 109 -12.67 0.42 9.45
CA VAL A 109 -11.69 -0.48 8.78
C VAL A 109 -11.37 -0.07 7.34
N GLN A 110 -12.20 0.79 6.76
CA GLN A 110 -12.00 1.34 5.42
C GLN A 110 -11.38 2.74 5.44
N TYR A 111 -11.07 3.27 6.63
CA TYR A 111 -10.36 4.53 6.77
C TYR A 111 -8.97 4.39 6.19
N ARG A 112 -8.66 5.26 5.25
CA ARG A 112 -7.29 5.47 4.80
C ARG A 112 -6.99 6.90 5.17
N ARG A 113 -6.09 7.10 6.13
CA ARG A 113 -5.51 8.43 6.38
C ARG A 113 -4.97 8.91 5.04
N VAL A 114 -5.38 10.10 4.60
CA VAL A 114 -4.76 10.70 3.41
C VAL A 114 -3.30 10.91 3.79
N ARG A 115 -2.42 10.11 3.19
CA ARG A 115 -0.98 10.22 3.37
C ARG A 115 -0.50 11.18 2.29
N ASP A 116 0.05 12.33 2.69
CA ASP A 116 0.45 13.40 1.76
C ASP A 116 1.71 13.05 0.97
N TYR A 117 2.47 12.07 1.46
CA TYR A 117 3.76 11.67 0.93
C TYR A 117 3.73 10.23 0.41
N ILE A 118 4.58 9.98 -0.57
CA ILE A 118 5.02 8.65 -0.97
C ILE A 118 6.54 8.61 -0.89
N ILE A 119 7.07 7.58 -0.22
CA ILE A 119 8.51 7.36 -0.05
C ILE A 119 8.88 6.13 -0.86
N GLY A 120 9.76 6.31 -1.84
CA GLY A 120 10.40 5.22 -2.56
C GLY A 120 11.74 4.89 -1.92
N ILE A 121 11.91 3.64 -1.49
CA ILE A 121 13.10 3.15 -0.80
C ILE A 121 13.84 2.24 -1.78
N ASP A 122 15.07 2.60 -2.14
CA ASP A 122 15.91 1.73 -2.95
C ASP A 122 16.29 0.45 -2.17
N LEU A 123 16.64 -0.60 -2.89
CA LEU A 123 16.97 -1.90 -2.34
C LEU A 123 18.48 -2.07 -2.14
N HIS A 124 19.24 -2.06 -3.22
CA HIS A 124 20.68 -2.35 -3.17
C HIS A 124 21.46 -1.13 -2.71
N GLY A 125 22.29 -1.29 -1.67
CA GLY A 125 23.05 -0.19 -1.08
C GLY A 125 22.26 0.62 -0.04
N THR A 126 20.95 0.38 0.08
CA THR A 126 20.07 1.04 1.06
C THR A 126 19.55 0.05 2.10
N LEU A 127 18.87 -1.03 1.66
CA LEU A 127 18.35 -2.08 2.55
C LEU A 127 19.19 -3.36 2.50
N LEU A 128 19.83 -3.63 1.36
CA LEU A 128 20.71 -4.78 1.18
C LEU A 128 22.17 -4.35 1.19
N GLU A 129 22.96 -5.09 1.96
CA GLU A 129 24.41 -5.02 1.96
C GLU A 129 25.01 -5.69 0.70
N PRO A 130 26.30 -5.46 0.41
CA PRO A 130 27.03 -6.22 -0.59
C PRO A 130 26.81 -7.74 -0.43
N GLY A 131 26.52 -8.43 -1.54
CA GLY A 131 26.13 -9.83 -1.53
C GLY A 131 24.62 -10.08 -1.37
N GLU A 132 23.80 -9.03 -1.50
CA GLU A 132 22.34 -9.10 -1.53
C GLU A 132 21.76 -9.72 -0.25
N LYS A 133 22.32 -9.33 0.91
CA LYS A 133 21.89 -9.80 2.22
C LYS A 133 21.24 -8.66 2.99
N PHE A 134 20.11 -8.96 3.62
CA PHE A 134 19.52 -8.07 4.60
C PHE A 134 20.14 -8.39 5.96
N PRO A 135 20.71 -7.42 6.70
CA PRO A 135 21.27 -7.66 8.03
C PRO A 135 20.16 -8.01 9.02
N GLU A 136 20.12 -9.25 9.51
CA GLU A 136 19.01 -9.78 10.33
C GLU A 136 18.80 -8.95 11.61
N GLU A 137 19.89 -8.46 12.21
CA GLU A 137 19.87 -7.60 13.39
C GLU A 137 19.18 -6.24 13.14
N LEU A 138 19.13 -5.79 11.88
CA LEU A 138 18.47 -4.54 11.49
C LEU A 138 16.99 -4.74 11.16
N ALA A 139 16.50 -5.97 11.04
CA ALA A 139 15.12 -6.22 10.59
C ALA A 139 14.08 -5.62 11.54
N VAL A 140 14.28 -5.76 12.85
CA VAL A 140 13.37 -5.19 13.86
C VAL A 140 13.49 -3.66 13.94
N PRO A 141 14.69 -3.06 14.08
CA PRO A 141 14.84 -1.60 14.08
C PRO A 141 14.26 -0.93 12.83
N VAL A 142 14.56 -1.45 11.64
CA VAL A 142 14.07 -0.86 10.39
C VAL A 142 12.55 -0.98 10.30
N ALA A 143 11.96 -2.13 10.66
CA ALA A 143 10.50 -2.30 10.67
C ALA A 143 9.81 -1.27 11.60
N GLN A 144 10.40 -1.01 12.77
CA GLN A 144 9.87 -0.01 13.72
C GLN A 144 9.89 1.42 13.15
N GLU A 145 10.97 1.80 12.46
CA GLU A 145 11.03 3.13 11.82
C GLU A 145 10.06 3.23 10.63
N LEU A 146 9.94 2.18 9.82
CA LEU A 146 8.96 2.15 8.73
C LEU A 146 7.53 2.26 9.29
N ASP A 147 7.18 1.55 10.36
CA ASP A 147 5.85 1.63 10.98
C ASP A 147 5.49 3.05 11.42
N ARG A 148 6.46 3.78 12.02
CA ARG A 148 6.27 5.20 12.38
C ARG A 148 5.94 6.06 11.15
N LEU A 149 6.58 5.78 10.01
CA LEU A 149 6.36 6.49 8.74
C LEU A 149 5.03 6.11 8.07
N LYS A 150 4.50 4.91 8.26
CA LYS A 150 3.21 4.48 7.66
C LYS A 150 2.04 5.39 8.04
N SER A 151 2.12 6.08 9.18
CA SER A 151 1.10 7.05 9.57
C SER A 151 1.11 8.34 8.73
N LYS A 152 2.20 8.62 7.99
CA LYS A 152 2.46 9.87 7.27
C LYS A 152 2.66 9.68 5.76
N ALA A 153 3.14 8.52 5.33
CA ALA A 153 3.54 8.27 3.94
C ALA A 153 3.11 6.88 3.45
N LEU A 154 2.86 6.77 2.14
CA LEU A 154 2.92 5.46 1.47
C LEU A 154 4.38 5.05 1.36
N LEU A 155 4.70 3.80 1.70
CA LEU A 155 6.06 3.28 1.67
C LEU A 155 6.19 2.28 0.54
N TRP A 156 7.04 2.55 -0.43
CA TRP A 156 7.22 1.73 -1.61
C TRP A 156 8.68 1.30 -1.75
N LEU A 157 8.91 0.02 -2.04
CA LEU A 157 10.23 -0.43 -2.43
C LEU A 157 10.47 -0.16 -3.91
N CYS A 158 11.64 0.35 -4.28
CA CYS A 158 12.00 0.64 -5.66
C CYS A 158 13.25 -0.13 -6.04
N THR A 159 13.15 -1.12 -6.92
CA THR A 159 14.26 -2.02 -7.26
C THR A 159 14.35 -2.32 -8.75
N GLY A 160 15.55 -2.71 -9.20
CA GLY A 160 15.77 -3.29 -10.52
C GLY A 160 15.38 -4.77 -10.61
N ASN A 161 14.93 -5.36 -9.51
CA ASN A 161 14.56 -6.77 -9.44
C ASN A 161 13.06 -7.03 -9.64
N ASP A 162 12.72 -8.29 -9.90
CA ASP A 162 11.36 -8.82 -9.92
C ASP A 162 10.82 -9.07 -8.50
N LEU A 163 9.53 -9.41 -8.43
CA LEU A 163 8.84 -9.69 -7.17
C LEU A 163 9.43 -10.89 -6.41
N SER A 164 9.82 -11.94 -7.13
CA SER A 164 10.33 -13.18 -6.51
C SER A 164 11.64 -12.96 -5.75
N PHE A 165 12.49 -12.06 -6.26
CA PHE A 165 13.70 -11.65 -5.58
C PHE A 165 13.38 -10.91 -4.28
N VAL A 166 12.42 -9.97 -4.30
CA VAL A 166 12.01 -9.20 -3.12
C VAL A 166 11.52 -10.14 -2.03
N ASP A 167 10.61 -11.05 -2.36
CA ASP A 167 10.04 -12.03 -1.41
C ASP A 167 11.11 -12.94 -0.79
N LYS A 168 12.15 -13.28 -1.55
CA LYS A 168 13.24 -14.15 -1.08
C LYS A 168 14.23 -13.41 -0.18
N LYS A 169 14.49 -12.14 -0.44
CA LYS A 169 15.63 -11.41 0.14
C LYS A 169 15.27 -10.49 1.29
N ILE A 170 14.00 -10.09 1.40
CA ILE A 170 13.55 -9.11 2.37
C ILE A 170 12.74 -9.80 3.47
N PRO A 171 13.07 -9.58 4.76
CA PRO A 171 12.32 -10.17 5.86
C PRO A 171 10.83 -9.80 5.82
N ALA A 172 9.96 -10.75 6.18
CA ALA A 172 8.51 -10.55 6.18
C ALA A 172 8.08 -9.33 7.04
N SER A 173 8.77 -9.09 8.16
CA SER A 173 8.53 -7.92 9.03
C SER A 173 8.70 -6.59 8.30
N ILE A 174 9.61 -6.51 7.33
CA ILE A 174 9.83 -5.32 6.49
C ILE A 174 8.78 -5.25 5.38
N LEU A 175 8.50 -6.38 4.70
CA LEU A 175 7.51 -6.44 3.63
C LEU A 175 6.11 -6.04 4.10
N GLU A 176 5.74 -6.42 5.33
CA GLU A 176 4.49 -6.02 5.97
C GLU A 176 4.35 -4.50 6.13
N MET A 177 5.48 -3.78 6.25
CA MET A 177 5.50 -2.32 6.39
C MET A 177 5.31 -1.58 5.07
N LEU A 178 5.62 -2.21 3.94
CA LEU A 178 5.50 -1.61 2.62
C LEU A 178 4.06 -1.65 2.11
N ASP A 179 3.66 -0.64 1.34
CA ASP A 179 2.36 -0.54 0.67
C ASP A 179 2.39 -1.09 -0.77
N GLY A 180 3.57 -1.19 -1.40
CA GLY A 180 3.75 -1.75 -2.75
C GLY A 180 5.19 -1.69 -3.23
N TYR A 181 5.45 -2.21 -4.43
CA TYR A 181 6.79 -2.27 -5.04
C TYR A 181 6.80 -1.67 -6.45
N VAL A 182 7.86 -0.94 -6.76
CA VAL A 182 8.29 -0.57 -8.10
C VAL A 182 9.43 -1.53 -8.47
N LEU A 183 9.20 -2.32 -9.50
CA LEU A 183 10.05 -3.45 -9.91
C LEU A 183 10.66 -3.17 -11.29
N GLU A 184 11.70 -3.94 -11.64
CA GLU A 184 12.40 -3.83 -12.93
C GLU A 184 12.74 -2.37 -13.32
N THR A 185 13.20 -1.58 -12.36
CA THR A 185 13.56 -0.16 -12.57
C THR A 185 12.38 0.67 -13.08
N GLY A 186 11.18 0.38 -12.58
CA GLY A 186 9.96 1.08 -12.93
C GLY A 186 9.23 0.56 -14.15
N CYS A 187 9.60 -0.60 -14.69
CA CYS A 187 8.89 -1.23 -15.82
C CYS A 187 7.73 -2.13 -15.38
N SER A 188 7.66 -2.45 -14.08
CA SER A 188 6.55 -3.18 -13.48
C SER A 188 6.28 -2.71 -12.05
N LEU A 189 5.08 -3.02 -11.55
CA LEU A 189 4.58 -2.60 -10.25
C LEU A 189 3.97 -3.79 -9.50
N SER A 190 4.04 -3.79 -8.18
CA SER A 190 3.26 -4.69 -7.33
C SER A 190 2.47 -3.88 -6.31
N ARG A 191 1.17 -3.71 -6.56
CA ARG A 191 0.29 -2.88 -5.71
C ARG A 191 -0.26 -3.62 -4.50
N ASP A 192 -0.31 -4.94 -4.58
CA ASP A 192 -0.82 -5.82 -3.54
C ASP A 192 0.30 -6.63 -2.85
N ARG A 193 1.55 -6.46 -3.31
CA ARG A 193 2.76 -7.18 -2.87
C ARG A 193 2.74 -8.67 -3.19
N ARG A 194 1.90 -9.10 -4.12
CA ARG A 194 1.69 -10.51 -4.47
C ARG A 194 1.68 -10.76 -5.96
N THR A 195 1.23 -9.77 -6.73
CA THR A 195 1.15 -9.84 -8.18
C THR A 195 2.01 -8.76 -8.80
N GLU A 196 2.55 -9.05 -9.98
CA GLU A 196 3.35 -8.13 -10.77
C GLU A 196 2.54 -7.66 -11.98
N GLU A 197 2.37 -6.34 -12.07
CA GLU A 197 1.69 -5.62 -13.14
C GLU A 197 2.76 -4.99 -14.04
N VAL A 198 2.91 -5.50 -15.26
CA VAL A 198 3.81 -4.91 -16.26
C VAL A 198 3.18 -3.62 -16.79
N ILE A 199 3.91 -2.51 -16.74
CA ILE A 199 3.40 -1.21 -17.21
C ILE A 199 3.93 -0.81 -18.59
N THR A 200 4.87 -1.58 -19.14
CA THR A 200 5.37 -1.39 -20.51
C THR A 200 4.34 -1.86 -21.53
N SER A 201 4.34 -1.21 -22.70
CA SER A 201 3.45 -1.58 -23.80
C SER A 201 3.85 -2.92 -24.44
N ALA A 202 2.90 -3.57 -25.12
CA ALA A 202 3.16 -4.83 -25.83
C ALA A 202 4.26 -4.71 -26.91
N ASP A 203 4.35 -3.56 -27.56
CA ASP A 203 5.38 -3.26 -28.56
C ASP A 203 6.77 -3.08 -27.91
N GLU A 204 6.85 -2.44 -26.74
CA GLU A 204 8.10 -2.37 -25.96
C GLU A 204 8.55 -3.75 -25.47
N GLN A 205 7.61 -4.58 -24.99
CA GLN A 205 7.90 -5.97 -24.58
C GLN A 205 8.41 -6.81 -25.76
N HIS A 206 7.82 -6.62 -26.94
CA HIS A 206 8.27 -7.30 -28.16
C HIS A 206 9.72 -6.92 -28.52
N VAL A 207 10.05 -5.62 -28.51
CA VAL A 207 11.43 -5.15 -28.74
C VAL A 207 12.41 -5.74 -27.75
N ILE A 208 12.06 -5.76 -26.47
CA ILE A 208 12.93 -6.32 -25.43
C ILE A 208 13.17 -7.82 -25.69
N LYS A 209 12.15 -8.57 -26.05
CA LYS A 209 12.26 -10.00 -26.36
C LYS A 209 13.13 -10.27 -27.58
N GLU A 210 12.98 -9.50 -28.66
CA GLU A 210 13.81 -9.64 -29.85
C GLU A 210 15.28 -9.31 -29.56
N LEU A 211 15.51 -8.24 -28.82
CA LEU A 211 16.86 -7.83 -28.42
C LEU A 211 17.51 -8.85 -27.48
N GLU A 212 16.76 -9.41 -26.54
CA GLU A 212 17.25 -10.47 -25.65
C GLU A 212 17.66 -11.72 -26.45
N GLN A 213 16.82 -12.16 -27.39
CA GLN A 213 17.13 -13.30 -28.25
C GLN A 213 18.41 -13.05 -29.08
N MET A 214 18.55 -11.85 -29.63
CA MET A 214 19.75 -11.45 -30.36
C MET A 214 21.00 -11.50 -29.47
N LEU A 215 20.94 -10.89 -28.28
CA LEU A 215 22.07 -10.83 -27.35
C LEU A 215 22.47 -12.21 -26.82
N ARG A 216 21.50 -13.11 -26.58
CA ARG A 216 21.75 -14.51 -26.22
C ARG A 216 22.52 -15.25 -27.32
N GLY A 217 22.24 -14.96 -28.59
CA GLY A 217 22.93 -15.54 -29.73
C GLY A 217 24.42 -15.12 -29.87
N MET A 218 24.84 -14.05 -29.18
CA MET A 218 26.21 -13.52 -29.30
C MET A 218 27.24 -14.22 -28.41
N ASN A 219 26.82 -15.02 -27.42
CA ASN A 219 27.71 -15.80 -26.54
C ASN A 219 28.86 -14.99 -25.92
N PHE A 220 28.54 -13.89 -25.25
CA PHE A 220 29.56 -13.05 -24.59
C PHE A 220 30.33 -13.83 -23.52
N PRO A 221 31.68 -13.89 -23.56
CA PRO A 221 32.47 -14.63 -22.58
C PRO A 221 32.50 -13.97 -21.19
N GLU A 222 32.19 -12.68 -21.09
CA GLU A 222 32.13 -11.95 -19.81
C GLU A 222 30.80 -12.13 -19.08
N LEU A 223 29.80 -12.69 -19.76
CA LEU A 223 28.45 -12.84 -19.23
C LEU A 223 28.40 -14.07 -18.34
N ASP A 224 28.04 -13.87 -17.07
CA ASP A 224 27.82 -14.98 -16.16
C ASP A 224 26.44 -15.61 -16.41
N TYR A 225 25.37 -14.79 -16.46
CA TYR A 225 24.02 -15.23 -16.82
C TYR A 225 23.09 -14.04 -17.17
N PHE A 226 21.95 -14.36 -17.80
CA PHE A 226 20.81 -13.46 -17.96
C PHE A 226 19.82 -13.68 -16.82
N ALA A 227 19.41 -12.63 -16.11
CA ALA A 227 18.34 -12.74 -15.13
C ALA A 227 16.99 -12.96 -15.81
N HIS A 228 16.09 -13.64 -15.12
CA HIS A 228 14.70 -13.73 -15.54
C HIS A 228 14.01 -12.39 -15.29
N ARG A 229 13.44 -11.80 -16.33
CA ARG A 229 12.76 -10.50 -16.33
C ARG A 229 11.56 -10.56 -17.27
N LEU A 230 10.52 -9.80 -16.96
CA LEU A 230 9.30 -9.74 -17.77
C LEU A 230 9.44 -8.76 -18.93
N THR A 231 10.10 -7.62 -18.69
CA THR A 231 10.12 -6.52 -19.67
C THR A 231 11.44 -5.75 -19.72
N THR A 232 12.47 -6.28 -19.09
CA THR A 232 13.84 -5.73 -19.13
C THR A 232 14.82 -6.86 -19.43
N ILE A 233 16.07 -6.52 -19.73
CA ILE A 233 17.16 -7.48 -19.86
C ILE A 233 18.19 -7.10 -18.80
N SER A 234 18.49 -8.01 -17.87
CA SER A 234 19.59 -7.83 -16.92
C SER A 234 20.65 -8.89 -17.18
N MET A 235 21.87 -8.44 -17.47
CA MET A 235 23.01 -9.28 -17.78
C MET A 235 24.07 -9.15 -16.68
N PHE A 236 24.26 -10.22 -15.91
CA PHE A 236 25.20 -10.22 -14.78
C PHE A 236 26.61 -10.55 -15.24
N THR A 237 27.58 -9.81 -14.71
CA THR A 237 28.99 -9.94 -15.06
C THR A 237 29.90 -9.42 -13.95
N LYS A 238 31.11 -9.94 -13.86
CA LYS A 238 32.16 -9.45 -12.95
C LYS A 238 32.68 -8.06 -13.30
N ASN A 239 32.52 -7.60 -14.54
CA ASN A 239 33.03 -6.29 -15.00
C ASN A 239 31.94 -5.44 -15.70
N PRO A 240 30.87 -5.01 -15.01
CA PRO A 240 29.70 -4.38 -15.64
C PRO A 240 30.03 -3.15 -16.46
N ARG A 241 30.95 -2.30 -15.99
CA ARG A 241 31.34 -1.08 -16.71
C ARG A 241 32.00 -1.38 -18.06
N GLN A 242 32.88 -2.38 -18.13
CA GLN A 242 33.53 -2.75 -19.40
C GLN A 242 32.53 -3.44 -20.32
N PHE A 243 31.72 -4.34 -19.75
CA PHE A 243 30.70 -5.07 -20.51
C PHE A 243 29.61 -4.15 -21.05
N PHE A 244 29.24 -3.11 -20.30
CA PHE A 244 28.31 -2.06 -20.71
C PHE A 244 28.70 -1.44 -22.04
N HIS A 245 29.97 -1.08 -22.23
CA HIS A 245 30.41 -0.47 -23.48
C HIS A 245 30.27 -1.44 -24.67
N LYS A 246 30.49 -2.75 -24.45
CA LYS A 246 30.31 -3.78 -25.49
C LYS A 246 28.84 -3.95 -25.86
N VAL A 247 27.99 -4.15 -24.85
CA VAL A 247 26.54 -4.28 -25.02
C VAL A 247 25.98 -3.02 -25.69
N LYS A 248 26.35 -1.84 -25.21
CA LYS A 248 25.91 -0.57 -25.78
C LYS A 248 26.33 -0.42 -27.24
N ALA A 249 27.56 -0.79 -27.60
CA ALA A 249 28.01 -0.76 -29.00
C ALA A 249 27.24 -1.73 -29.90
N VAL A 250 26.78 -2.86 -29.37
CA VAL A 250 25.88 -3.78 -30.08
C VAL A 250 24.50 -3.14 -30.26
N VAL A 251 23.89 -2.68 -29.18
CA VAL A 251 22.53 -2.09 -29.20
C VAL A 251 22.47 -0.85 -30.10
N ASP A 252 23.51 -0.01 -30.09
CA ASP A 252 23.62 1.20 -30.93
C ASP A 252 23.66 0.88 -32.44
N ARG A 253 23.91 -0.37 -32.84
CA ARG A 253 23.88 -0.82 -34.25
C ARG A 253 22.56 -1.49 -34.64
N THR A 254 21.64 -1.64 -33.69
CA THR A 254 20.30 -2.20 -33.94
C THR A 254 19.31 -1.09 -34.26
N GLU A 255 18.19 -1.45 -34.88
CA GLU A 255 17.06 -0.52 -35.08
C GLU A 255 16.40 -0.07 -33.77
N TYR A 256 16.65 -0.78 -32.66
CA TYR A 256 16.05 -0.51 -31.36
C TYR A 256 16.79 0.56 -30.54
N GLN A 257 17.93 1.09 -31.02
CA GLN A 257 18.76 2.07 -30.28
C GLN A 257 17.96 3.24 -29.69
N ALA A 258 17.02 3.79 -30.46
CA ALA A 258 16.20 4.93 -30.04
C ALA A 258 15.10 4.53 -29.04
N ARG A 259 14.77 3.24 -28.96
CA ARG A 259 13.64 2.69 -28.21
C ARG A 259 14.02 2.14 -26.84
N VAL A 260 15.29 1.82 -26.63
CA VAL A 260 15.80 1.30 -25.35
C VAL A 260 16.83 2.25 -24.73
N SER A 261 17.11 2.02 -23.46
CA SER A 261 18.30 2.56 -22.79
C SER A 261 19.12 1.40 -22.23
N VAL A 262 20.43 1.47 -22.45
CA VAL A 262 21.40 0.59 -21.79
C VAL A 262 21.95 1.35 -20.60
N THR A 263 21.96 0.71 -19.43
CA THR A 263 22.54 1.22 -18.19
C THR A 263 23.38 0.12 -17.55
N TYR A 264 24.09 0.43 -16.47
CA TYR A 264 24.79 -0.58 -15.68
C TYR A 264 24.80 -0.22 -14.21
N SER A 265 24.90 -1.25 -13.37
CA SER A 265 25.04 -1.17 -11.92
C SER A 265 26.39 -1.73 -11.48
N SER A 266 26.58 -1.92 -10.18
CA SER A 266 27.76 -2.59 -9.63
C SER A 266 27.86 -4.07 -10.01
N VAL A 267 26.79 -4.71 -10.50
CA VAL A 267 26.73 -6.16 -10.74
C VAL A 267 26.20 -6.56 -12.13
N ALA A 268 25.51 -5.67 -12.84
CA ALA A 268 24.84 -6.01 -14.08
C ALA A 268 24.86 -4.88 -15.11
N VAL A 269 24.67 -5.25 -16.38
CA VAL A 269 24.30 -4.34 -17.48
C VAL A 269 22.82 -4.57 -17.76
N ASP A 270 22.04 -3.50 -17.70
CA ASP A 270 20.59 -3.55 -17.85
C ASP A 270 20.16 -2.86 -19.14
N ILE A 271 19.16 -3.43 -19.81
CA ILE A 271 18.48 -2.84 -20.96
C ILE A 271 17.01 -2.77 -20.64
N LEU A 272 16.45 -1.58 -20.77
CA LEU A 272 15.05 -1.30 -20.49
C LEU A 272 14.45 -0.42 -21.59
N PRO A 273 13.13 -0.44 -21.81
CA PRO A 273 12.47 0.52 -22.68
C PRO A 273 12.80 1.95 -22.26
N ARG A 274 12.93 2.85 -23.23
CA ARG A 274 13.34 4.23 -22.96
C ARG A 274 12.22 4.98 -22.23
N GLY A 275 12.61 5.75 -21.22
CA GLY A 275 11.66 6.55 -20.44
C GLY A 275 11.04 5.81 -19.26
N TYR A 276 11.60 4.68 -18.85
CA TYR A 276 11.33 4.08 -17.55
C TYR A 276 12.51 4.31 -16.63
N ASP A 277 12.20 4.60 -15.37
CA ASP A 277 13.15 4.67 -14.27
C ASP A 277 12.38 4.47 -12.95
N LYS A 278 13.10 4.26 -11.84
CA LYS A 278 12.48 4.06 -10.52
C LYS A 278 11.57 5.23 -10.12
N PHE A 279 11.96 6.46 -10.47
CA PHE A 279 11.19 7.65 -10.12
C PHE A 279 9.87 7.69 -10.89
N ARG A 280 9.86 7.40 -12.19
CA ARG A 280 8.65 7.33 -13.01
C ARG A 280 7.74 6.19 -12.56
N GLY A 281 8.29 5.03 -12.23
CA GLY A 281 7.51 3.93 -11.65
C GLY A 281 6.84 4.33 -10.33
N LEU A 282 7.57 5.00 -9.44
CA LEU A 282 7.03 5.53 -8.19
C LEU A 282 5.99 6.65 -8.42
N TYR A 283 6.23 7.51 -9.40
CA TYR A 283 5.32 8.59 -9.76
C TYR A 283 3.98 8.04 -10.28
N ALA A 284 4.00 6.94 -11.05
CA ALA A 284 2.81 6.25 -11.54
C ALA A 284 1.92 5.68 -10.42
N VAL A 285 2.45 5.55 -9.20
CA VAL A 285 1.72 5.07 -8.01
C VAL A 285 1.54 6.14 -6.93
N SER A 286 2.02 7.37 -7.19
CA SER A 286 1.96 8.47 -6.23
C SER A 286 0.54 8.99 -5.99
N GLU A 287 -0.34 8.89 -6.99
CA GLU A 287 -1.69 9.48 -7.01
C GLU A 287 -1.68 10.98 -6.61
N GLY A 288 -0.67 11.73 -7.05
CA GLY A 288 -0.53 13.17 -6.76
C GLY A 288 0.16 13.49 -5.42
N ARG A 289 0.63 12.50 -4.68
CA ARG A 289 1.39 12.69 -3.44
C ARG A 289 2.78 13.25 -3.69
N LYS A 290 3.31 13.98 -2.71
CA LYS A 290 4.70 14.45 -2.73
C LYS A 290 5.64 13.25 -2.66
N THR A 291 6.55 13.15 -3.62
CA THR A 291 7.45 12.00 -3.76
C THR A 291 8.79 12.27 -3.07
N ILE A 292 9.24 11.32 -2.26
CA ILE A 292 10.54 11.33 -1.59
C ILE A 292 11.29 10.06 -2.01
N GLY A 293 12.53 10.20 -2.46
CA GLY A 293 13.42 9.07 -2.75
C GLY A 293 14.43 8.86 -1.63
N VAL A 294 14.65 7.61 -1.24
CA VAL A 294 15.72 7.19 -0.33
C VAL A 294 16.58 6.20 -1.10
N ALA A 295 17.85 6.53 -1.30
CA ALA A 295 18.84 5.73 -2.00
C ALA A 295 20.14 5.70 -1.20
#